data_AF-A0A961DS02-F1
#
_entry.id   AF-A0A961DS02-F1
#
_cell.length_a   1.000
_cell.length_b   1.000
_cell.length_c   1.000
_cell.angle_alpha   90.00
_cell.angle_beta   90.00
_cell.angle_gamma   90.00
#
_symmetry.space_group_name_H-M   'P 1'
#
loop_
_entity.id
_entity.type
_entity.pdbx_description
1 polymer ?
#
loop_
_entity_poly.entity_id
_entity_poly.type
_entity_poly.pdbx_seq_one_letter_code
_entity_poly.pdbx_strand_id
1 'polypeptide(L)'
;MTYLDNSATEITITDTSRILALDTYGTLGTTVHALGLGDQLVGRDVSTGVPDLAELPVVTHNGHQLAAEAILNLNPSVILTDYSIGPLEVQMQLRDAGIPV
;
A
#
# COMPACT_ATOMS: atom_id res chain seq x y z
N MET A 1 -14.81 3.00 -9.02
CA MET A 1 -15.71 3.20 -7.88
C MET A 1 -15.15 4.33 -7.02
N THR A 2 -16.00 5.23 -6.52
CA THR A 2 -15.57 6.46 -5.83
C THR A 2 -15.90 6.36 -4.34
N TYR A 3 -14.95 6.76 -3.49
CA TYR A 3 -15.01 6.65 -2.04
C TYR A 3 -14.46 7.91 -1.38
N LEU A 4 -14.84 8.15 -0.12
CA LEU A 4 -14.15 9.10 0.74
C LEU A 4 -13.11 8.34 1.57
N ASP A 5 -11.87 8.80 1.55
CA ASP A 5 -10.83 8.25 2.43
C ASP A 5 -11.01 8.73 3.88
N ASN A 6 -10.09 8.34 4.77
CA ASN A 6 -10.09 8.75 6.18
C ASN A 6 -9.84 10.27 6.39
N SER A 7 -9.43 10.99 5.34
CA SER A 7 -9.19 12.44 5.30
C SER A 7 -10.38 13.21 4.71
N ALA A 8 -11.48 12.53 4.35
CA ALA A 8 -12.60 13.06 3.57
C ALA A 8 -12.21 13.55 2.16
N THR A 9 -11.18 12.96 1.57
CA THR A 9 -10.78 13.16 0.17
C THR A 9 -11.53 12.18 -0.72
N GLU A 10 -12.11 12.67 -1.82
CA GLU A 10 -12.78 11.81 -2.81
C GLU A 10 -11.74 11.12 -3.68
N ILE A 11 -11.73 9.78 -3.65
CA ILE A 11 -10.80 8.93 -4.38
C ILE A 11 -11.60 8.02 -5.30
N THR A 12 -11.19 7.95 -6.56
CA THR A 12 -11.76 7.00 -7.53
C THR A 12 -10.77 5.90 -7.82
N ILE A 13 -11.14 4.67 -7.50
CA ILE A 13 -10.37 3.46 -7.81
C ILE A 13 -10.99 2.81 -9.04
N THR A 14 -10.23 2.70 -10.12
CA THR A 14 -10.66 2.05 -11.38
C THR A 14 -9.90 0.77 -11.68
N ASP A 15 -8.77 0.53 -11.01
CA ASP A 15 -7.88 -0.61 -11.24
C ASP A 15 -7.29 -1.11 -9.90
N THR A 16 -7.41 -2.42 -9.66
CA THR A 16 -6.83 -3.11 -8.51
C THR A 16 -5.79 -4.16 -8.93
N SER A 17 -5.27 -4.10 -10.16
CA SER A 17 -4.34 -5.10 -10.68
C SER A 17 -2.99 -5.14 -9.94
N ARG A 18 -2.60 -4.05 -9.25
CA ARG A 18 -1.32 -3.93 -8.53
C ARG A 18 -1.51 -3.18 -7.22
N ILE A 19 -1.82 -3.90 -6.15
CA ILE A 19 -2.14 -3.38 -4.83
C ILE A 19 -0.86 -3.31 -3.98
N LEU A 20 -0.71 -2.19 -3.26
CA LEU A 20 0.12 -2.15 -2.05
C LEU A 20 -0.78 -1.91 -0.85
N ALA A 21 -0.68 -2.75 0.17
CA ALA A 21 -1.48 -2.65 1.39
C ALA A 21 -0.54 -2.60 2.58
N LEU A 22 -0.38 -1.41 3.16
CA LEU A 22 0.74 -1.07 4.04
C LEU A 22 0.23 -0.43 5.32
N ASP A 23 0.58 -1.01 6.47
CA ASP A 23 0.42 -0.38 7.78
C ASP A 23 1.51 -0.89 8.73
N THR A 24 1.65 -0.25 9.88
CA THR A 24 2.68 -0.61 10.87
C THR A 24 2.52 -2.04 11.41
N TYR A 25 1.33 -2.61 11.40
CA TYR A 25 0.99 -3.91 11.98
C TYR A 25 0.85 -5.04 10.95
N GLY A 26 0.97 -4.75 9.65
CA GLY A 26 0.76 -5.71 8.55
C GLY A 26 -0.69 -6.18 8.39
N THR A 27 -1.65 -5.43 8.96
CA THR A 27 -3.06 -5.84 9.03
C THR A 27 -3.73 -5.76 7.66
N LEU A 28 -3.51 -4.68 6.91
CA LEU A 28 -4.03 -4.42 5.58
C LEU A 28 -3.50 -5.45 4.58
N GLY A 29 -2.19 -5.68 4.54
CA GLY A 29 -1.58 -6.71 3.69
C GLY A 29 -2.16 -8.10 3.96
N THR A 30 -2.26 -8.49 5.24
CA THR A 30 -2.86 -9.77 5.65
C THR A 30 -4.34 -9.86 5.27
N THR A 31 -5.08 -8.76 5.41
CA THR A 31 -6.52 -8.71 5.08
C THR A 31 -6.75 -8.86 3.58
N VAL A 32 -6.01 -8.12 2.74
CA VAL A 32 -6.11 -8.21 1.27
C VAL A 32 -5.81 -9.64 0.81
N HIS A 33 -4.78 -10.27 1.37
CA HIS A 33 -4.48 -11.68 1.12
C HIS A 33 -5.64 -12.60 1.54
N ALA A 34 -6.16 -12.45 2.75
CA ALA A 34 -7.27 -13.27 3.26
C ALA A 34 -8.57 -13.14 2.44
N LEU A 35 -8.76 -12.01 1.76
CA LEU A 35 -9.87 -11.78 0.83
C LEU A 35 -9.66 -12.42 -0.56
N GLY A 36 -8.57 -13.17 -0.75
CA GLY A 36 -8.26 -13.85 -2.01
C GLY A 36 -7.59 -12.96 -3.06
N LEU A 37 -7.06 -11.80 -2.66
CA LEU A 37 -6.39 -10.84 -3.55
C LEU A 37 -4.86 -10.86 -3.41
N GLY A 38 -4.31 -11.94 -2.84
CA GLY A 38 -2.86 -12.10 -2.65
C GLY A 38 -2.05 -11.94 -3.94
N ASP A 39 -2.55 -12.48 -5.06
CA ASP A 39 -1.91 -12.38 -6.38
C ASP A 39 -1.85 -10.95 -6.93
N GLN A 40 -2.65 -10.03 -6.39
CA GLN A 40 -2.65 -8.62 -6.78
C GLN A 40 -1.67 -7.79 -5.93
N LEU A 41 -1.13 -8.33 -4.84
CA LEU A 41 -0.13 -7.64 -4.02
C LEU A 41 1.22 -7.64 -4.75
N VAL A 42 1.77 -6.45 -5.01
CA VAL A 42 3.05 -6.30 -5.73
C VAL A 42 4.24 -6.00 -4.82
N GLY A 43 3.97 -5.79 -3.53
CA GLY A 43 4.96 -5.49 -2.50
C GLY A 43 4.31 -5.57 -1.12
N ARG A 44 5.12 -5.45 -0.08
CA ARG A 44 4.67 -5.52 1.31
C ARG A 44 5.44 -4.58 2.22
N ASP A 45 4.85 -4.23 3.36
CA ASP A 45 5.62 -3.68 4.48
C ASP A 45 6.38 -4.80 5.21
N VAL A 46 7.30 -4.41 6.10
CA VAL A 46 8.11 -5.37 6.89
C VAL A 46 7.28 -6.17 7.91
N SER A 47 6.12 -5.68 8.35
CA SER A 47 5.24 -6.33 9.33
C SER A 47 4.30 -7.37 8.74
N THR A 48 4.00 -7.30 7.44
CA THR A 48 3.17 -8.29 6.75
C THR A 48 3.90 -9.64 6.70
N GLY A 49 3.57 -10.51 7.65
CA GLY A 49 4.22 -11.80 7.91
C GLY A 49 3.52 -13.03 7.30
N VAL A 50 2.72 -12.85 6.25
CA VAL A 50 2.06 -13.96 5.55
C VAL A 50 3.12 -14.76 4.76
N PRO A 51 3.27 -16.09 4.98
CA PRO A 51 4.30 -16.88 4.31
C PRO A 51 4.24 -16.81 2.77
N ASP A 52 3.03 -16.83 2.21
CA ASP A 52 2.80 -16.77 0.75
C ASP A 52 3.24 -15.45 0.13
N LEU A 53 3.38 -14.39 0.94
CA LEU A 53 3.82 -13.06 0.51
C LEU A 53 5.31 -12.81 0.79
N ALA A 54 6.04 -13.78 1.35
CA ALA A 54 7.40 -13.56 1.83
C ALA A 54 8.36 -13.06 0.74
N GLU A 55 8.16 -13.53 -0.49
CA GLU A 55 8.94 -13.19 -1.68
C GLU A 55 8.58 -11.82 -2.30
N LEU A 56 7.49 -11.19 -1.85
CA LEU A 56 7.16 -9.84 -2.30
C LEU A 56 8.21 -8.83 -1.83
N PRO A 57 8.58 -7.85 -2.68
CA PRO A 57 9.53 -6.82 -2.31
C PRO A 57 9.02 -6.01 -1.12
N VAL A 58 9.92 -5.75 -0.17
CA VAL A 58 9.62 -4.89 0.97
C VAL A 58 9.74 -3.43 0.55
N VAL A 59 8.66 -2.67 0.72
CA VAL A 59 8.58 -1.24 0.34
C VAL A 59 8.69 -0.29 1.53
N THR A 60 9.12 -0.81 2.68
CA THR A 60 9.47 -0.03 3.85
C THR A 60 10.95 -0.17 4.18
N HIS A 61 11.52 0.87 4.79
CA HIS A 61 12.87 0.88 5.32
C HIS A 61 12.87 1.40 6.76
N ASN A 62 13.98 1.20 7.48
CA ASN A 62 14.13 1.63 8.88
C ASN A 62 12.91 1.24 9.77
N GLY A 63 12.35 0.04 9.54
CA GLY A 63 11.08 -0.40 10.11
C GLY A 63 9.89 -0.01 9.21
N HIS A 64 9.17 1.03 9.63
CA HIS A 64 7.88 1.45 9.04
C HIS A 64 7.97 2.78 8.26
N GLN A 65 9.13 3.10 7.69
CA GLN A 65 9.26 4.25 6.80
C GLN A 65 8.99 3.83 5.36
N LEU A 66 8.07 4.50 4.67
CA LEU A 66 7.73 4.26 3.27
C LEU A 66 8.90 4.63 2.35
N ALA A 67 9.34 3.68 1.52
CA ALA A 67 10.34 3.92 0.49
C ALA A 67 9.66 4.39 -0.81
N ALA A 68 9.50 5.70 -1.01
CA ALA A 68 8.80 6.26 -2.17
C ALA A 68 9.31 5.70 -3.52
N GLU A 69 10.63 5.62 -3.71
CA GLU A 69 11.21 5.10 -4.95
C GLU A 69 10.90 3.61 -5.15
N ALA A 70 10.97 2.80 -4.08
CA ALA A 70 10.63 1.37 -4.17
C ALA A 70 9.15 1.18 -4.52
N ILE A 71 8.26 1.99 -3.93
CA ILE A 71 6.83 2.00 -4.22
C ILE A 71 6.61 2.35 -5.70
N LEU A 72 7.19 3.44 -6.19
CA LEU A 72 7.02 3.90 -7.57
C LEU A 72 7.55 2.89 -8.60
N ASN A 73 8.66 2.19 -8.30
CA ASN A 73 9.22 1.16 -9.16
C ASN A 73 8.28 -0.05 -9.35
N LEU A 74 7.38 -0.30 -8.41
CA LEU A 74 6.37 -1.36 -8.54
C LEU A 74 5.13 -0.92 -9.33
N ASN A 75 5.05 0.37 -9.68
CA ASN A 75 3.98 0.96 -10.48
C ASN A 75 2.56 0.58 -9.98
N PRO A 76 2.24 0.76 -8.69
CA PRO A 76 0.98 0.30 -8.11
C PRO A 76 -0.23 0.99 -8.75
N SER A 77 -1.35 0.28 -8.86
CA SER A 77 -2.63 0.83 -9.31
C SER A 77 -3.43 1.46 -8.17
N VAL A 78 -3.21 1.01 -6.94
CA VAL A 78 -3.81 1.54 -5.71
C VAL A 78 -2.92 1.21 -4.51
N ILE A 79 -2.87 2.14 -3.56
CA ILE A 79 -2.24 1.95 -2.26
C ILE A 79 -3.33 2.02 -1.20
N LEU A 80 -3.38 1.03 -0.33
CA LEU A 80 -4.21 1.03 0.87
C LEU A 80 -3.27 1.26 2.05
N THR A 81 -3.46 2.37 2.75
CA THR A 81 -2.63 2.74 3.90
C THR A 81 -3.46 3.47 4.93
N ASP A 82 -2.91 3.59 6.13
CA ASP A 82 -3.40 4.48 7.16
C ASP A 82 -2.31 5.49 7.58
N TYR A 83 -2.58 6.28 8.61
CA TYR A 83 -1.60 7.22 9.18
C TYR A 83 -0.62 6.57 10.15
N SER A 84 -0.62 5.24 10.31
CA SER A 84 0.30 4.53 11.19
C SER A 84 1.70 4.39 10.59
N ILE A 85 1.81 4.48 9.26
CA ILE A 85 3.05 4.32 8.50
C ILE A 85 3.43 5.64 7.84
N GLY A 86 4.71 6.00 7.83
CA GLY A 86 5.14 7.35 7.48
C GLY A 86 6.41 7.39 6.65
N PRO A 87 6.94 8.58 6.35
CA PRO A 87 6.36 9.89 6.68
C PRO A 87 5.10 10.18 5.82
N LEU A 88 4.18 10.98 6.37
CA LEU A 88 2.94 11.38 5.67
C LEU A 88 3.24 12.08 4.33
N GLU A 89 4.34 12.80 4.25
CA GLU A 89 4.83 13.48 3.05
C GLU A 89 5.02 12.53 1.87
N VAL A 90 5.44 11.28 2.13
CA VAL A 90 5.55 10.26 1.07
C VAL A 90 4.17 9.84 0.57
N GLN A 91 3.18 9.68 1.45
CA GLN A 91 1.81 9.39 1.02
C GLN A 91 1.25 10.54 0.16
N MET A 92 1.50 11.79 0.55
CA MET A 92 1.10 12.97 -0.24
C MET A 92 1.79 12.98 -1.61
N GLN A 93 3.09 12.70 -1.67
CA GLN A 93 3.83 12.61 -2.93
C GLN A 93 3.25 11.53 -3.86
N LEU A 94 2.88 10.37 -3.32
CA LEU A 94 2.28 9.28 -4.10
C LEU A 94 0.90 9.68 -4.66
N ARG A 95 0.10 10.41 -3.87
CA ARG A 95 -1.17 11.00 -4.33
C ARG A 95 -0.94 12.03 -5.46
N ASP A 96 0.05 12.91 -5.29
CA ASP A 96 0.41 13.92 -6.29
C ASP A 96 0.95 13.29 -7.59
N ALA A 97 1.53 12.09 -7.51
CA ALA A 97 1.93 11.28 -8.66
C ALA A 97 0.74 10.62 -9.39
N GLY A 98 -0.49 10.82 -8.92
CA GLY A 98 -1.72 10.31 -9.52
C GLY A 98 -2.08 8.89 -9.09
N ILE A 99 -1.42 8.35 -8.06
CA ILE A 99 -1.74 7.02 -7.52
C ILE A 99 -2.87 7.20 -6.48
N PRO A 100 -3.97 6.45 -6.58
CA PRO A 100 -4.97 6.40 -5.52
C PRO A 100 -4.35 5.86 -4.22
N VAL A 101 -4.41 6.64 -3.14
CA VAL A 101 -3.89 6.29 -1.80
C VAL A 101 -4.95 6.56 -0.74
#